data_AF-A0A7J9XGV9-F1
#
_entry.id   AF-A0A7J9XGV9-F1
#
_cell.length_a   1.000
_cell.length_b   1.000
_cell.length_c   1.000
_cell.angle_alpha   90.00
_cell.angle_beta   90.00
_cell.angle_gamma   90.00
#
_symmetry.space_group_name_H-M   'P 1'
#
loop_
_entity.id
_entity.type
_entity.pdbx_description
1 polymer ?
#
loop_
_entity_poly.entity_id
_entity_poly.type
_entity_poly.pdbx_seq_one_letter_code
_entity_poly.pdbx_strand_id
1 'polypeptide(L)'
;MQATRLDTVLAGRPALRPGEVVTVVAAVGGELAGMHAARQVHGAVAPAAIVLDAACRPRLGSPAARRTAFAFADGDGDGDADADVRALARLGLELLGPYPPQRLVEVLQEAHAGGVDAKALVVKVLTACRPEPVRVGSAVGGGELAPAPAPGGVVPRPVRAPAWHRVVLGRRGLGAVVVVLVVAVVVVLGWVDAGRSGPVADRPPSPVPSAHGDVPPRWHDTLTGLDRRRAVAFATADAAALRTVYVPGSAALAADLHVLRSYRRLGVRVQGLRLRIGEVRTVTASTSHAVLTVTDQLRPYRVVDRDGGVRHQPGRGDRTWQVTLDRVADQWRIASIRRHR
;
A
#
# COMPACT_ATOMS: atom_id res chain seq x y z
N MET A 1 -25.76 -23.40 3.90
CA MET A 1 -25.10 -22.20 3.33
C MET A 1 -24.05 -22.67 2.34
N GLN A 2 -24.12 -22.22 1.09
CA GLN A 2 -23.14 -22.58 0.06
C GLN A 2 -21.80 -21.88 0.34
N ALA A 3 -20.69 -22.57 0.06
CA ALA A 3 -19.35 -22.02 0.21
C ALA A 3 -19.20 -20.78 -0.71
N THR A 4 -18.76 -19.65 -0.17
CA THR A 4 -18.69 -18.38 -0.91
C THR A 4 -17.25 -18.10 -1.29
N ARG A 5 -16.97 -17.85 -2.56
CA ARG A 5 -15.62 -17.54 -3.04
C ARG A 5 -15.23 -16.11 -2.68
N LEU A 6 -13.94 -15.88 -2.43
CA LEU A 6 -13.46 -14.56 -2.02
C LEU A 6 -13.63 -13.51 -3.12
N ASP A 7 -13.46 -13.88 -4.40
CA ASP A 7 -13.76 -13.01 -5.55
C ASP A 7 -15.21 -12.47 -5.53
N THR A 8 -16.17 -13.28 -5.11
CA THR A 8 -17.59 -12.93 -5.01
C THR A 8 -17.83 -11.95 -3.87
N VAL A 9 -17.14 -12.14 -2.74
CA VAL A 9 -17.15 -11.16 -1.63
C VAL A 9 -16.55 -9.82 -2.09
N LEU A 10 -15.48 -9.87 -2.88
CA LEU A 10 -14.79 -8.68 -3.37
C LEU A 10 -15.56 -7.92 -4.44
N ALA A 11 -16.39 -8.59 -5.23
CA ALA A 11 -17.27 -7.95 -6.21
C ALA A 11 -18.23 -6.95 -5.55
N GLY A 12 -18.74 -7.26 -4.36
CA GLY A 12 -19.57 -6.34 -3.56
C GLY A 12 -18.76 -5.43 -2.63
N ARG A 13 -17.52 -5.80 -2.29
CA ARG A 13 -16.66 -5.07 -1.36
C ARG A 13 -15.20 -5.20 -1.78
N PRO A 14 -14.66 -4.29 -2.61
CA PRO A 14 -13.34 -4.47 -3.23
C PRO A 14 -12.17 -4.44 -2.25
N ALA A 15 -12.40 -4.15 -0.96
CA ALA A 15 -11.34 -4.14 0.05
C ALA A 15 -11.83 -4.62 1.42
N LEU A 16 -10.96 -5.34 2.13
CA LEU A 16 -11.21 -5.94 3.43
C LEU A 16 -10.59 -5.10 4.55
N ARG A 17 -11.13 -5.22 5.77
CA ARG A 17 -10.47 -4.62 6.93
C ARG A 17 -9.11 -5.30 7.19
N PRO A 18 -8.16 -4.60 7.81
CA PRO A 18 -6.84 -5.18 8.08
C PRO A 18 -6.89 -6.50 8.86
N GLY A 19 -7.76 -6.60 9.88
CA GLY A 19 -7.97 -7.86 10.60
C GLY A 19 -8.57 -8.97 9.74
N GLU A 20 -9.43 -8.64 8.77
CA GLU A 20 -9.99 -9.62 7.82
C GLU A 20 -8.90 -10.11 6.85
N VAL A 21 -7.99 -9.23 6.43
CA VAL A 21 -6.82 -9.61 5.63
C VAL A 21 -5.89 -10.52 6.42
N VAL A 22 -5.61 -10.21 7.70
CA VAL A 22 -4.83 -11.12 8.57
C VAL A 22 -5.48 -12.49 8.63
N THR A 23 -6.80 -12.57 8.77
CA THR A 23 -7.53 -13.84 8.79
C THR A 23 -7.37 -14.61 7.47
N VAL A 24 -7.45 -13.93 6.32
CA VAL A 24 -7.22 -14.55 5.00
C VAL A 24 -5.77 -15.02 4.85
N VAL A 25 -4.80 -14.13 5.10
CA VAL A 25 -3.37 -14.41 4.90
C VAL A 25 -2.88 -15.49 5.87
N ALA A 26 -3.30 -15.45 7.14
CA ALA A 26 -2.89 -16.45 8.12
C ALA A 26 -3.47 -17.84 7.79
N ALA A 27 -4.73 -17.91 7.35
CA ALA A 27 -5.36 -19.18 6.98
C ALA A 27 -4.71 -19.78 5.73
N VAL A 28 -4.60 -19.00 4.65
CA VAL A 28 -4.00 -19.47 3.39
C VAL A 28 -2.50 -19.75 3.56
N GLY A 29 -1.78 -18.93 4.33
CA GLY A 29 -0.37 -19.14 4.63
C GLY A 29 -0.13 -20.43 5.43
N GLY A 30 -1.04 -20.81 6.32
CA GLY A 30 -0.99 -22.09 7.03
C GLY A 30 -1.15 -23.29 6.10
N GLU A 31 -2.08 -23.19 5.14
CA GLU A 31 -2.28 -24.25 4.13
C GLU A 31 -1.07 -24.36 3.17
N LEU A 32 -0.53 -23.23 2.71
CA LEU A 32 0.71 -23.21 1.93
C LEU A 32 1.90 -23.82 2.68
N ALA A 33 2.07 -23.50 3.97
CA ALA A 33 3.13 -24.08 4.78
C ALA A 33 3.02 -25.62 4.86
N GLY A 34 1.79 -26.15 4.93
CA GLY A 34 1.54 -27.59 4.84
C GLY A 34 1.89 -28.20 3.48
N MET A 35 1.51 -27.54 2.38
CA MET A 35 1.84 -27.97 1.03
C MET A 35 3.36 -27.95 0.78
N HIS A 36 4.04 -26.87 1.18
CA HIS A 36 5.48 -26.71 1.01
C HIS A 36 6.26 -27.76 1.82
N ALA A 37 5.80 -28.11 3.03
CA ALA A 37 6.37 -29.21 3.81
C ALA A 37 6.22 -30.58 3.10
N ALA A 38 5.17 -30.77 2.31
CA ALA A 38 4.96 -31.94 1.47
C ALA A 38 5.64 -31.83 0.08
N ARG A 39 6.47 -30.80 -0.15
CA ARG A 39 7.10 -30.46 -1.45
C ARG A 39 6.09 -30.27 -2.59
N GLN A 40 4.92 -29.76 -2.25
CA GLN A 40 3.88 -29.37 -3.19
C GLN A 40 3.80 -27.85 -3.24
N VAL A 41 3.53 -27.30 -4.42
CA VAL A 41 3.27 -25.87 -4.63
C VAL A 41 1.83 -25.69 -5.12
N HIS A 42 1.18 -24.60 -4.72
CA HIS A 42 -0.17 -24.30 -5.17
C HIS A 42 -0.17 -23.69 -6.58
N GLY A 43 0.77 -22.79 -6.88
CA GLY A 43 1.04 -22.23 -8.21
C GLY A 43 -0.01 -21.25 -8.76
N ALA A 44 -1.11 -21.03 -8.03
CA ALA A 44 -2.22 -20.19 -8.47
C ALA A 44 -2.94 -19.46 -7.30
N VAL A 45 -2.21 -18.85 -6.37
CA VAL A 45 -2.80 -18.11 -5.25
C VAL A 45 -3.46 -16.81 -5.75
N ALA A 46 -4.79 -16.76 -5.72
CA ALA A 46 -5.61 -15.63 -6.19
C ALA A 46 -6.94 -15.58 -5.41
N PRO A 47 -7.72 -14.47 -5.45
CA PRO A 47 -9.02 -14.42 -4.78
C PRO A 47 -9.98 -15.54 -5.23
N ALA A 48 -9.89 -15.92 -6.51
CA ALA A 48 -10.62 -17.02 -7.10
C ALA A 48 -10.23 -18.41 -6.55
N ALA A 49 -9.05 -18.55 -5.95
CA ALA A 49 -8.63 -19.80 -5.34
C ALA A 49 -9.09 -19.91 -3.88
N ILE A 50 -9.63 -18.85 -3.27
CA ILE A 50 -9.95 -18.84 -1.84
C ILE A 50 -11.46 -18.97 -1.64
N VAL A 51 -11.85 -19.93 -0.81
CA VAL A 51 -13.23 -20.24 -0.50
C VAL A 51 -13.48 -20.00 0.98
N LEU A 52 -14.56 -19.30 1.31
CA LEU A 52 -15.07 -19.16 2.68
C LEU A 52 -16.02 -20.32 2.97
N ASP A 53 -15.70 -21.11 4.00
CA ASP A 53 -16.59 -22.18 4.47
C ASP A 53 -17.84 -21.63 5.17
N ALA A 54 -18.71 -22.53 5.65
CA ALA A 54 -19.95 -22.14 6.34
C ALA A 54 -19.71 -21.29 7.61
N ALA A 55 -18.51 -21.32 8.19
CA ALA A 55 -18.10 -20.53 9.35
C ALA A 55 -17.35 -19.24 8.94
N CYS A 56 -17.36 -18.87 7.66
CA CYS A 56 -16.62 -17.75 7.08
C CYS A 56 -15.09 -17.85 7.28
N ARG A 57 -14.57 -19.08 7.39
CA ARG A 57 -13.13 -19.32 7.47
C ARG A 57 -12.55 -19.45 6.05
N PRO A 58 -11.51 -18.68 5.71
CA PRO A 58 -10.84 -18.80 4.42
C PRO A 58 -10.11 -20.14 4.31
N ARG A 59 -10.27 -20.80 3.17
CA ARG A 59 -9.55 -22.01 2.79
C ARG A 59 -9.00 -21.84 1.39
N LEU A 60 -7.79 -22.34 1.15
CA LEU A 60 -7.25 -22.41 -0.19
C LEU A 60 -7.92 -23.61 -0.88
N GLY A 61 -8.53 -23.33 -2.03
CA GLY A 61 -9.09 -24.36 -2.89
C GLY A 61 -8.00 -25.31 -3.37
N SER A 62 -8.40 -26.43 -3.96
CA SER A 62 -7.45 -27.36 -4.54
C SER A 62 -6.56 -26.65 -5.56
N PRO A 63 -5.24 -26.93 -5.58
CA PRO A 63 -4.36 -26.36 -6.58
C PRO A 63 -4.93 -26.62 -7.97
N ALA A 64 -4.92 -25.61 -8.84
CA ALA A 64 -5.25 -25.84 -10.23
C ALA A 64 -4.32 -26.96 -10.73
N ALA A 65 -4.89 -28.04 -11.26
CA ALA A 65 -4.12 -29.16 -11.76
C ALA A 65 -3.26 -28.69 -12.95
N ARG A 66 -2.11 -28.09 -12.68
CA ARG A 66 -1.20 -27.66 -13.73
C ARG A 66 -0.33 -28.86 -14.07
N ARG A 67 -0.75 -29.51 -15.16
CA ARG A 67 0.03 -30.37 -16.07
C ARG A 67 1.25 -30.98 -15.38
N THR A 68 1.06 -32.18 -14.83
CA THR A 68 2.16 -33.12 -14.74
C THR A 68 2.86 -33.21 -16.10
N ALA A 69 4.20 -33.26 -16.04
CA ALA A 69 5.16 -33.48 -17.13
C ALA A 69 5.49 -32.28 -18.04
N PHE A 70 6.63 -31.62 -17.76
CA PHE A 70 7.88 -32.04 -18.39
C PHE A 70 9.05 -32.03 -17.39
N ALA A 71 9.85 -33.07 -17.52
CA ALA A 71 10.98 -33.47 -16.72
C ALA A 71 12.26 -32.70 -17.07
N PHE A 72 13.12 -32.55 -16.05
CA PHE A 72 14.58 -32.45 -16.07
C PHE A 72 15.28 -31.68 -17.20
N ALA A 73 15.75 -30.48 -16.90
CA ALA A 73 17.07 -29.98 -17.32
C ALA A 73 17.39 -28.70 -16.53
N ASP A 74 18.43 -28.79 -15.70
CA ASP A 74 19.23 -27.70 -15.10
C ASP A 74 18.53 -26.64 -14.22
N GLY A 75 19.17 -26.39 -13.08
CA GLY A 75 18.61 -25.56 -12.00
C GLY A 75 18.26 -24.14 -12.44
N ASP A 76 16.98 -23.82 -12.32
CA ASP A 76 16.47 -22.61 -11.66
C ASP A 76 14.94 -22.72 -11.63
N GLY A 77 14.42 -23.23 -10.51
CA GLY A 77 12.99 -23.46 -10.29
C GLY A 77 12.23 -22.15 -10.11
N ASP A 78 11.75 -21.54 -11.18
CA ASP A 78 10.95 -20.30 -11.12
C ASP A 78 9.43 -20.55 -10.93
N GLY A 79 9.10 -21.67 -10.28
CA GLY A 79 7.77 -22.04 -9.81
C GLY A 79 7.81 -22.56 -8.37
N ASP A 80 8.68 -21.96 -7.55
CA ASP A 80 9.08 -22.42 -6.22
C ASP A 80 8.11 -21.95 -5.13
N ALA A 81 8.12 -22.59 -3.97
CA ALA A 81 7.31 -22.27 -2.80
C ALA A 81 7.28 -20.76 -2.46
N ASP A 82 8.40 -20.06 -2.70
CA ASP A 82 8.50 -18.60 -2.53
C ASP A 82 7.51 -17.84 -3.45
N ALA A 83 7.23 -18.33 -4.66
CA ALA A 83 6.24 -17.74 -5.57
C ALA A 83 4.81 -17.76 -4.99
N ASP A 84 4.42 -18.83 -4.30
CA ASP A 84 3.13 -18.90 -3.60
C ASP A 84 3.05 -17.89 -2.46
N VAL A 85 4.15 -17.73 -1.70
CA VAL A 85 4.21 -16.78 -0.59
C VAL A 85 4.18 -15.34 -1.10
N ARG A 86 4.94 -15.03 -2.16
CA ARG A 86 4.92 -13.71 -2.81
C ARG A 86 3.53 -13.39 -3.39
N ALA A 87 2.84 -14.39 -3.95
CA ALA A 87 1.48 -14.24 -4.47
C ALA A 87 0.47 -14.02 -3.34
N LEU A 88 0.57 -14.75 -2.23
CA LEU A 88 -0.26 -14.54 -1.05
C LEU A 88 -0.02 -13.16 -0.42
N ALA A 89 1.23 -12.74 -0.32
CA ALA A 89 1.59 -11.44 0.24
C ALA A 89 1.09 -10.28 -0.64
N ARG A 90 1.23 -10.41 -1.97
CA ARG A 90 0.64 -9.50 -2.95
C ARG A 90 -0.86 -9.43 -2.81
N LEU A 91 -1.53 -10.58 -2.73
CA LEU A 91 -2.97 -10.66 -2.52
C LEU A 91 -3.35 -9.93 -1.23
N GLY A 92 -2.63 -10.18 -0.12
CA GLY A 92 -2.84 -9.45 1.13
C GLY A 92 -2.80 -7.93 0.94
N LEU A 93 -1.78 -7.43 0.22
CA LEU A 93 -1.64 -5.99 -0.10
C LEU A 93 -2.79 -5.46 -0.97
N GLU A 94 -3.27 -6.24 -1.94
CA GLU A 94 -4.38 -5.86 -2.83
C GLU A 94 -5.73 -5.86 -2.08
N LEU A 95 -5.92 -6.77 -1.14
CA LEU A 95 -7.13 -6.89 -0.33
C LEU A 95 -7.21 -5.84 0.78
N LEU A 96 -6.09 -5.21 1.15
CA LEU A 96 -6.08 -4.24 2.21
C LEU A 96 -6.98 -3.05 1.85
N GLY A 97 -8.04 -2.92 2.65
CA GLY A 97 -8.84 -1.72 2.74
C GLY A 97 -8.01 -0.53 3.17
N PRO A 98 -8.61 0.66 3.09
CA PRO A 98 -7.92 1.88 3.43
C PRO A 98 -7.42 1.83 4.89
N TYR A 99 -6.22 2.37 5.11
CA TYR A 99 -5.58 2.56 6.41
C TYR A 99 -5.14 1.27 7.18
N PRO A 100 -4.37 0.38 6.55
CA PRO A 100 -3.81 -0.78 7.24
C PRO A 100 -2.76 -0.39 8.31
N PRO A 101 -2.63 -1.15 9.42
CA PRO A 101 -1.53 -0.98 10.36
C PRO A 101 -0.17 -1.11 9.67
N GLN A 102 0.74 -0.19 9.96
CA GLN A 102 2.04 -0.13 9.28
C GLN A 102 2.83 -1.43 9.39
N ARG A 103 2.87 -2.04 10.59
CA ARG A 103 3.54 -3.34 10.78
C ARG A 103 2.98 -4.43 9.87
N LEU A 104 1.67 -4.44 9.61
CA LEU A 104 1.05 -5.45 8.75
C LEU A 104 1.49 -5.25 7.29
N VAL A 105 1.53 -3.99 6.84
CA VAL A 105 2.03 -3.65 5.50
C VAL A 105 3.49 -4.02 5.35
N GLU A 106 4.33 -3.70 6.34
CA GLU A 106 5.77 -4.02 6.32
C GLU A 106 6.00 -5.53 6.21
N VAL A 107 5.28 -6.33 6.98
CA VAL A 107 5.36 -7.80 6.91
C VAL A 107 4.94 -8.33 5.54
N LEU A 108 3.84 -7.81 4.97
CA LEU A 108 3.37 -8.26 3.65
C LEU A 108 4.31 -7.79 2.53
N GLN A 109 4.90 -6.61 2.64
CA GLN A 109 5.90 -6.12 1.68
C GLN A 109 7.21 -6.91 1.77
N GLU A 110 7.65 -7.25 2.97
CA GLU A 110 8.81 -8.11 3.21
C GLU A 110 8.60 -9.48 2.56
N ALA A 111 7.46 -10.13 2.82
CA ALA A 111 7.15 -11.43 2.22
C ALA A 111 6.92 -11.36 0.70
N HIS A 112 6.39 -10.25 0.19
CA HIS A 112 6.26 -10.05 -1.26
C HIS A 112 7.62 -9.86 -1.96
N ALA A 113 8.60 -9.26 -1.27
CA ALA A 113 9.95 -9.10 -1.79
C ALA A 113 10.75 -10.42 -1.84
N GLY A 114 10.24 -11.48 -1.20
CA GLY A 114 10.86 -12.81 -1.12
C GLY A 114 11.71 -13.01 0.14
N GLY A 115 12.02 -14.27 0.45
CA GLY A 115 12.88 -14.63 1.58
C GLY A 115 12.15 -14.78 2.92
N VAL A 116 10.82 -14.78 2.91
CA VAL A 116 9.98 -15.15 4.05
C VAL A 116 9.21 -16.39 3.66
N ASP A 117 9.38 -17.50 4.38
CA ASP A 117 8.59 -18.71 4.13
C ASP A 117 7.14 -18.54 4.61
N ALA A 118 6.26 -19.44 4.17
CA ALA A 118 4.83 -19.38 4.49
C ALA A 118 4.55 -19.39 6.01
N LYS A 119 5.33 -20.15 6.79
CA LYS A 119 5.16 -20.26 8.25
C LYS A 119 5.58 -18.96 8.95
N ALA A 120 6.70 -18.38 8.56
CA ALA A 120 7.20 -17.11 9.06
C ALA A 120 6.22 -15.97 8.72
N LEU A 121 5.63 -15.97 7.53
CA LEU A 121 4.61 -15.01 7.15
C LEU A 121 3.40 -15.06 8.09
N VAL A 122 2.87 -16.25 8.38
CA VAL A 122 1.72 -16.43 9.30
C VAL A 122 2.01 -15.84 10.68
N VAL A 123 3.17 -16.15 11.26
CA VAL A 123 3.56 -15.64 12.59
C VAL A 123 3.66 -14.12 12.59
N LYS A 124 4.31 -13.55 11.58
CA LYS A 124 4.52 -12.12 11.46
C LYS A 124 3.20 -11.36 11.29
N VAL A 125 2.25 -11.83 10.47
CA VAL A 125 0.97 -11.13 10.28
C VAL A 125 0.09 -11.17 11.52
N LEU A 126 0.07 -12.30 12.26
CA LEU A 126 -0.69 -12.44 13.50
C LEU A 126 -0.14 -11.55 14.63
N THR A 127 1.16 -11.30 14.61
CA THR A 127 1.83 -10.39 15.57
C THR A 127 1.65 -8.93 15.17
N ALA A 128 1.52 -8.65 13.87
CA ALA A 128 1.37 -7.29 13.35
C ALA A 128 -0.03 -6.71 13.53
N CYS A 129 -1.08 -7.53 13.45
CA CYS A 129 -2.46 -7.08 13.59
C CYS A 129 -3.37 -8.22 14.07
N ARG A 130 -4.35 -7.89 14.91
CA ARG A 130 -5.31 -8.88 15.43
C ARG A 130 -6.25 -9.36 14.30
N PRO A 131 -6.45 -10.68 14.13
CA PRO A 131 -7.38 -11.20 13.14
C PRO A 131 -8.84 -10.84 13.45
N GLU A 132 -9.61 -10.53 12.41
CA GLU A 132 -11.07 -10.30 12.45
C GLU A 132 -11.79 -11.27 11.49
N PRO A 133 -13.01 -11.75 11.83
CA PRO A 133 -13.79 -12.60 10.93
C PRO A 133 -14.12 -11.90 9.59
N VAL A 134 -13.98 -12.63 8.48
CA VAL A 134 -14.34 -12.13 7.14
C VAL A 134 -15.85 -12.01 7.02
N ARG A 135 -16.35 -10.79 6.82
CA ARG A 135 -17.79 -10.52 6.66
C ARG A 135 -18.24 -10.77 5.23
N VAL A 136 -19.27 -11.59 5.06
CA VAL A 136 -20.00 -11.81 3.81
C VAL A 136 -21.29 -10.98 3.91
N GLY A 137 -21.41 -9.87 3.18
CA GLY A 137 -22.63 -9.06 3.20
C GLY A 137 -23.76 -9.74 2.42
N SER A 138 -24.98 -9.79 2.98
CA SER A 138 -26.16 -10.21 2.22
C SER A 138 -26.62 -9.06 1.32
N ALA A 139 -26.44 -9.18 0.01
CA ALA A 139 -27.08 -8.28 -0.93
C ALA A 139 -28.53 -8.74 -1.18
N VAL A 140 -29.49 -8.29 -0.36
CA VAL A 140 -30.93 -8.16 -0.71
C VAL A 140 -31.54 -7.07 0.20
N GLY A 141 -32.32 -6.15 -0.39
CA GLY A 141 -32.98 -5.04 0.31
C GLY A 141 -34.18 -5.45 1.17
N GLY A 142 -34.61 -4.51 2.01
CA GLY A 142 -35.82 -4.61 2.83
C GLY A 142 -35.77 -3.58 3.95
N GLY A 143 -36.55 -2.50 3.81
CA GLY A 143 -36.90 -1.69 4.97
C GLY A 143 -37.75 -2.54 5.90
N GLU A 144 -37.37 -2.62 7.17
CA GLU A 144 -38.16 -3.28 8.20
C GLU A 144 -38.34 -2.32 9.38
N LEU A 145 -39.59 -2.21 9.78
CA LEU A 145 -40.22 -1.23 10.65
C LEU A 145 -39.57 -1.07 12.04
N ALA A 146 -39.62 0.16 12.54
CA ALA A 146 -39.49 0.42 13.97
C ALA A 146 -40.61 -0.31 14.75
N PRO A 147 -40.31 -1.02 15.85
CA PRO A 147 -41.35 -1.63 16.66
C PRO A 147 -42.07 -0.57 17.51
N ALA A 148 -43.40 -0.62 17.48
CA ALA A 148 -44.29 0.14 18.37
C ALA A 148 -44.15 -0.32 19.84
N PRO A 149 -44.48 0.53 20.83
CA PRO A 149 -44.28 0.21 22.24
C PRO A 149 -45.39 -0.71 22.79
N ALA A 150 -45.00 -1.71 23.59
CA ALA A 150 -45.92 -2.57 24.33
C ALA A 150 -46.04 -2.12 25.81
N PRO A 151 -47.18 -2.40 26.48
CA PRO A 151 -47.65 -1.70 27.68
C PRO A 151 -47.07 -2.25 29.00
N GLY A 152 -47.23 -1.45 30.04
CA GLY A 152 -46.62 -1.60 31.36
C GLY A 152 -46.89 -2.91 32.10
N GLY A 153 -45.87 -3.32 32.86
CA GLY A 153 -45.90 -4.41 33.83
C GLY A 153 -44.86 -4.16 34.93
N VAL A 154 -45.26 -4.46 36.16
CA VAL A 154 -44.68 -4.07 37.46
C VAL A 154 -43.21 -4.48 37.67
N VAL A 155 -42.42 -3.58 38.26
CA VAL A 155 -41.00 -3.76 38.63
C VAL A 155 -40.87 -4.26 40.08
N PRO A 156 -40.16 -5.37 40.39
CA PRO A 156 -39.71 -5.66 41.74
C PRO A 156 -38.43 -4.89 42.11
N ARG A 157 -38.37 -4.39 43.36
CA ARG A 157 -37.27 -3.61 43.95
C ARG A 157 -35.96 -4.42 44.04
N PRO A 158 -34.80 -3.89 43.58
CA PRO A 158 -33.50 -4.48 43.87
C PRO A 158 -32.84 -3.88 45.13
N VAL A 159 -32.18 -4.76 45.88
CA VAL A 159 -31.29 -4.48 47.02
C VAL A 159 -30.03 -3.74 46.55
N ARG A 160 -29.56 -2.77 47.35
CA ARG A 160 -28.37 -1.95 47.06
C ARG A 160 -27.07 -2.73 47.32
N ALA A 161 -26.18 -2.71 46.33
CA ALA A 161 -24.75 -3.01 46.44
C ALA A 161 -23.95 -1.99 45.59
N PRO A 162 -22.66 -1.74 45.88
CA PRO A 162 -22.06 -0.41 45.81
C PRO A 162 -21.65 0.06 44.42
N ALA A 163 -21.54 1.39 44.32
CA ALA A 163 -21.40 2.18 43.13
C ALA A 163 -19.97 2.29 42.61
N TRP A 164 -19.81 2.13 41.30
CA TRP A 164 -19.06 3.08 40.47
C TRP A 164 -19.70 3.13 39.07
N HIS A 165 -20.48 4.19 38.91
CA HIS A 165 -21.10 4.78 37.72
C HIS A 165 -21.13 4.01 36.38
N ARG A 166 -22.36 3.58 36.03
CA ARG A 166 -22.85 3.58 34.65
C ARG A 166 -23.02 5.03 34.19
N VAL A 167 -22.62 5.32 32.95
CA VAL A 167 -23.30 6.33 32.12
C VAL A 167 -23.82 5.63 30.89
N VAL A 168 -25.14 5.54 30.79
CA VAL A 168 -25.89 5.14 29.59
C VAL A 168 -26.33 6.42 28.86
N LEU A 169 -26.07 6.43 27.55
CA LEU A 169 -26.65 7.23 26.45
C LEU A 169 -26.66 8.78 26.52
N GLY A 170 -25.96 9.36 25.56
CA GLY A 170 -26.35 10.61 24.91
C GLY A 170 -26.30 10.46 23.38
N ARG A 171 -27.41 10.08 22.74
CA ARG A 171 -27.61 10.27 21.29
C ARG A 171 -27.74 11.77 21.03
N ARG A 172 -26.63 12.47 20.74
CA ARG A 172 -26.59 13.72 19.96
C ARG A 172 -25.21 13.91 19.35
N GLY A 173 -25.14 13.87 18.02
CA GLY A 173 -24.28 14.77 17.25
C GLY A 173 -22.88 14.29 16.87
N LEU A 174 -22.66 14.28 15.56
CA LEU A 174 -21.39 14.46 14.84
C LEU A 174 -20.43 13.27 14.72
N GLY A 175 -20.15 12.95 13.45
CA GLY A 175 -19.23 11.91 13.03
C GLY A 175 -17.79 12.28 13.33
N ALA A 176 -17.02 11.28 13.74
CA ALA A 176 -15.58 11.37 13.84
C ALA A 176 -14.97 10.52 12.72
N VAL A 177 -14.93 11.10 11.52
CA VAL A 177 -14.24 10.56 10.35
C VAL A 177 -12.74 10.62 10.65
N VAL A 178 -12.13 9.45 10.80
CA VAL A 178 -10.72 9.32 11.19
C VAL A 178 -9.79 9.32 9.97
N VAL A 179 -9.48 10.53 9.48
CA VAL A 179 -8.60 10.80 8.31
C VAL A 179 -7.10 10.58 8.61
N VAL A 180 -6.60 9.33 8.62
CA VAL A 180 -5.15 9.04 8.77
C VAL A 180 -4.51 8.86 7.39
N LEU A 181 -3.78 9.86 6.91
CA LEU A 181 -3.23 9.86 5.57
C LEU A 181 -1.72 9.86 5.59
N VAL A 182 -1.12 8.81 5.05
CA VAL A 182 0.31 8.68 4.76
C VAL A 182 0.54 9.01 3.30
N VAL A 183 1.34 10.04 3.06
CA VAL A 183 1.87 10.39 1.75
C VAL A 183 2.90 9.34 1.35
N ALA A 184 2.50 8.41 0.49
CA ALA A 184 3.30 7.33 -0.05
C ALA A 184 3.70 7.61 -1.51
N VAL A 185 5.01 7.61 -1.79
CA VAL A 185 5.66 7.43 -3.12
C VAL A 185 7.09 6.95 -2.76
N VAL A 186 7.66 5.79 -3.13
CA VAL A 186 7.42 4.75 -4.14
C VAL A 186 7.91 3.38 -3.60
N VAL A 187 7.10 2.33 -3.70
CA VAL A 187 7.56 0.99 -4.13
C VAL A 187 6.44 0.38 -4.96
N VAL A 188 6.30 0.84 -6.21
CA VAL A 188 5.70 0.05 -7.30
C VAL A 188 6.42 0.51 -8.58
N LEU A 189 6.86 -0.45 -9.40
CA LEU A 189 7.43 -0.31 -10.76
C LEU A 189 8.97 -0.22 -10.89
N GLY A 190 9.66 -1.33 -10.61
CA GLY A 190 10.50 -1.96 -11.64
C GLY A 190 9.82 -3.31 -11.91
N TRP A 191 9.31 -3.66 -13.08
CA TRP A 191 9.98 -3.74 -14.38
C TRP A 191 8.94 -3.76 -15.52
N VAL A 192 9.22 -3.01 -16.59
CA VAL A 192 9.05 -3.32 -18.03
C VAL A 192 10.10 -2.39 -18.68
N ASP A 193 11.18 -2.86 -19.31
CA ASP A 193 11.15 -3.60 -20.57
C ASP A 193 12.38 -4.51 -20.77
N ALA A 194 12.16 -5.49 -21.64
CA ALA A 194 12.96 -6.61 -22.07
C ALA A 194 14.32 -6.26 -22.70
N GLY A 195 15.19 -7.26 -22.67
CA GLY A 195 16.51 -7.20 -23.27
C GLY A 195 16.52 -7.01 -24.79
N ARG A 196 17.56 -6.28 -25.22
CA ARG A 196 18.36 -6.58 -26.42
C ARG A 196 19.81 -6.19 -26.11
N SER A 197 20.57 -7.12 -25.56
CA SER A 197 22.03 -7.07 -25.66
C SER A 197 22.40 -7.50 -27.09
N GLY A 198 22.49 -6.53 -28.00
CA GLY A 198 23.21 -6.72 -29.26
C GLY A 198 24.73 -6.61 -29.03
N PRO A 199 25.58 -7.28 -29.82
CA PRO A 199 27.02 -7.25 -29.63
C PRO A 199 27.58 -5.83 -29.87
N VAL A 200 28.39 -5.35 -28.92
CA VAL A 200 29.10 -4.07 -28.99
C VAL A 200 30.16 -4.16 -30.08
N ALA A 201 29.96 -3.44 -31.18
CA ALA A 201 31.02 -3.11 -32.12
C ALA A 201 31.75 -1.85 -31.60
N ASP A 202 33.06 -1.97 -31.42
CA ASP A 202 33.98 -0.88 -31.10
C ASP A 202 33.78 0.30 -32.04
N ARG A 203 33.51 1.49 -31.49
CA ARG A 203 33.58 2.76 -32.23
C ARG A 203 34.41 3.78 -31.43
N PRO A 204 35.50 4.33 -32.01
CA PRO A 204 36.37 5.27 -31.29
C PRO A 204 35.69 6.62 -31.04
N PRO A 205 36.09 7.36 -29.99
CA PRO A 205 35.43 8.59 -29.58
C PRO A 205 35.66 9.72 -30.59
N SER A 206 34.57 10.30 -31.10
CA SER A 206 34.60 11.58 -31.82
C SER A 206 34.54 12.75 -30.83
N PRO A 207 35.22 13.88 -31.13
CA PRO A 207 35.56 14.91 -30.16
C PRO A 207 34.34 15.75 -29.75
N VAL A 208 34.33 16.18 -28.49
CA VAL A 208 33.29 17.01 -27.88
C VAL A 208 33.52 18.48 -28.26
N PRO A 209 32.56 19.19 -28.87
CA PRO A 209 32.59 20.65 -28.89
C PRO A 209 32.18 21.18 -27.51
N SER A 210 33.08 21.94 -26.89
CA SER A 210 32.83 22.68 -25.65
C SER A 210 31.62 23.60 -25.79
N ALA A 211 30.63 23.45 -24.90
CA ALA A 211 29.53 24.39 -24.76
C ALA A 211 29.35 24.73 -23.28
N HIS A 212 29.65 26.00 -22.96
CA HIS A 212 29.14 26.84 -21.88
C HIS A 212 29.12 26.23 -20.47
N GLY A 213 29.98 26.76 -19.59
CA GLY A 213 30.04 26.38 -18.19
C GLY A 213 28.74 26.65 -17.44
N ASP A 214 27.86 25.65 -17.42
CA ASP A 214 26.76 25.58 -16.48
C ASP A 214 27.34 25.27 -15.10
N VAL A 215 27.20 26.21 -14.17
CA VAL A 215 27.42 25.93 -12.75
C VAL A 215 26.54 24.73 -12.38
N PRO A 216 27.09 23.64 -11.80
CA PRO A 216 26.30 22.48 -11.45
C PRO A 216 25.09 22.89 -10.59
N PRO A 217 23.88 22.41 -10.90
CA PRO A 217 22.71 22.77 -10.11
C PRO A 217 22.94 22.38 -8.66
N ARG A 218 22.57 23.28 -7.74
CA ARG A 218 22.51 22.94 -6.31
C ARG A 218 21.37 21.95 -6.11
N TRP A 219 21.70 20.67 -6.13
CA TRP A 219 20.71 19.58 -6.10
C TRP A 219 19.81 19.64 -4.87
N HIS A 220 20.35 20.04 -3.73
CA HIS A 220 19.58 20.24 -2.49
C HIS A 220 18.46 21.28 -2.68
N ASP A 221 18.77 22.43 -3.28
CA ASP A 221 17.79 23.50 -3.57
C ASP A 221 16.75 23.03 -4.59
N THR A 222 17.19 22.30 -5.61
CA THR A 222 16.33 21.75 -6.66
C THR A 222 15.29 20.78 -6.07
N LEU A 223 15.74 19.83 -5.25
CA LEU A 223 14.87 18.86 -4.57
C LEU A 223 13.95 19.54 -3.55
N THR A 224 14.46 20.52 -2.81
CA THR A 224 13.65 21.32 -1.89
C THR A 224 12.55 22.10 -2.62
N GLY A 225 12.84 22.66 -3.80
CA GLY A 225 11.86 23.33 -4.64
C GLY A 225 10.78 22.38 -5.18
N LEU A 226 11.17 21.17 -5.57
CA LEU A 226 10.26 20.11 -6.01
C LEU A 226 9.33 19.65 -4.86
N ASP A 227 9.87 19.41 -3.66
CA ASP A 227 9.08 19.06 -2.48
C ASP A 227 8.06 20.14 -2.12
N ARG A 228 8.44 21.43 -2.19
CA ARG A 228 7.50 22.53 -1.94
C ARG A 228 6.35 22.56 -2.93
N ARG A 229 6.63 22.41 -4.24
CA ARG A 229 5.57 22.36 -5.27
C ARG A 229 4.62 21.19 -5.04
N ARG A 230 5.17 20.03 -4.68
CA ARG A 230 4.40 18.86 -4.30
C ARG A 230 3.52 19.11 -3.08
N ALA A 231 4.06 19.71 -2.03
CA ALA A 231 3.32 20.06 -0.81
C ALA A 231 2.16 21.02 -1.10
N VAL A 232 2.38 22.03 -1.95
CA VAL A 232 1.32 22.95 -2.41
C VAL A 232 0.23 22.18 -3.14
N ALA A 233 0.58 21.29 -4.06
CA ALA A 233 -0.40 20.48 -4.79
C ALA A 233 -1.31 19.68 -3.84
N PHE A 234 -0.75 19.09 -2.77
CA PHE A 234 -1.53 18.40 -1.74
C PHE A 234 -2.37 19.33 -0.86
N ALA A 235 -1.88 20.54 -0.59
CA ALA A 235 -2.61 21.53 0.21
C ALA A 235 -3.81 22.13 -0.55
N THR A 236 -3.66 22.36 -1.86
CA THR A 236 -4.68 22.96 -2.73
C THR A 236 -5.52 21.92 -3.48
N ALA A 237 -5.16 20.64 -3.37
CA ALA A 237 -5.76 19.54 -4.12
C ALA A 237 -5.63 19.68 -5.66
N ASP A 238 -4.54 20.29 -6.12
CA ASP A 238 -4.25 20.59 -7.52
C ASP A 238 -3.42 19.48 -8.19
N ALA A 239 -4.09 18.70 -9.04
CA ALA A 239 -3.46 17.63 -9.81
C ALA A 239 -2.57 18.15 -10.95
N ALA A 240 -2.82 19.36 -11.47
CA ALA A 240 -2.01 19.94 -12.52
C ALA A 240 -0.65 20.39 -11.97
N ALA A 241 -0.62 20.93 -10.75
CA ALA A 241 0.62 21.29 -10.07
C ALA A 241 1.61 20.11 -9.95
N LEU A 242 1.14 18.88 -9.72
CA LEU A 242 2.01 17.68 -9.67
C LEU A 242 2.76 17.41 -10.99
N ARG A 243 2.24 17.86 -12.13
CA ARG A 243 2.91 17.72 -13.44
C ARG A 243 4.16 18.59 -13.58
N THR A 244 4.33 19.59 -12.70
CA THR A 244 5.53 20.42 -12.60
C THR A 244 6.59 19.83 -11.66
N VAL A 245 6.22 18.76 -10.94
CA VAL A 245 7.10 18.03 -10.01
C VAL A 245 7.66 16.78 -10.66
N TYR A 246 6.84 16.07 -11.42
CA TYR A 246 7.19 14.78 -11.99
C TYR A 246 7.26 14.81 -13.52
N VAL A 247 8.08 13.93 -14.08
CA VAL A 247 8.07 13.64 -15.52
C VAL A 247 6.71 13.01 -15.89
N PRO A 248 6.09 13.43 -17.01
CA PRO A 248 4.87 12.81 -17.52
C PRO A 248 5.00 11.28 -17.65
N GLY A 249 3.97 10.54 -17.24
CA GLY A 249 3.96 9.07 -17.32
C GLY A 249 4.75 8.34 -16.23
N SER A 250 5.48 9.06 -15.36
CA SER A 250 6.23 8.42 -14.27
C SER A 250 5.33 7.70 -13.25
N ALA A 251 5.84 6.59 -12.72
CA ALA A 251 5.19 5.83 -11.63
C ALA A 251 4.93 6.72 -10.40
N ALA A 252 5.87 7.61 -10.08
CA ALA A 252 5.78 8.53 -8.96
C ALA A 252 4.63 9.53 -9.13
N LEU A 253 4.43 10.05 -10.35
CA LEU A 253 3.28 10.91 -10.67
C LEU A 253 1.95 10.16 -10.50
N ALA A 254 1.87 8.93 -11.03
CA ALA A 254 0.66 8.12 -10.94
C ALA A 254 0.25 7.83 -9.48
N ALA A 255 1.24 7.53 -8.63
CA ALA A 255 1.04 7.29 -7.20
C ALA A 255 0.51 8.55 -6.49
N ASP A 256 1.16 9.70 -6.67
CA ASP A 256 0.71 10.95 -6.03
C ASP A 256 -0.68 11.40 -6.53
N LEU A 257 -0.96 11.25 -7.82
CA LEU A 257 -2.30 11.53 -8.37
C LEU A 257 -3.38 10.61 -7.78
N HIS A 258 -3.05 9.36 -7.47
CA HIS A 258 -3.98 8.44 -6.81
C HIS A 258 -4.31 8.94 -5.39
N VAL A 259 -3.27 9.30 -4.61
CA VAL A 259 -3.42 9.82 -3.25
C VAL A 259 -4.24 11.13 -3.28
N LEU A 260 -3.88 12.06 -4.15
CA LEU A 260 -4.57 13.36 -4.27
C LEU A 260 -6.04 13.21 -4.65
N ARG A 261 -6.38 12.30 -5.58
CA ARG A 261 -7.77 11.99 -5.94
C ARG A 261 -8.56 11.46 -4.75
N SER A 262 -7.95 10.59 -3.94
CA SER A 262 -8.58 10.10 -2.72
C SER A 262 -8.85 11.22 -1.72
N TYR A 263 -7.95 12.21 -1.59
CA TYR A 263 -8.16 13.34 -0.67
C TYR A 263 -9.30 14.23 -1.14
N ARG A 264 -9.35 14.52 -2.45
CA ARG A 264 -10.44 15.28 -3.06
C ARG A 264 -11.79 14.63 -2.86
N ARG A 265 -11.89 13.31 -3.04
CA ARG A 265 -13.13 12.54 -2.82
C ARG A 265 -13.58 12.64 -1.37
N LEU A 266 -12.64 12.50 -0.43
CA LEU A 266 -12.91 12.60 1.01
C LEU A 266 -13.14 14.04 1.48
N GLY A 267 -12.84 15.05 0.65
CA GLY A 267 -12.95 16.45 1.02
C GLY A 267 -11.88 16.94 1.99
N VAL A 268 -10.75 16.25 2.05
CA VAL A 268 -9.69 16.56 2.99
C VAL A 268 -8.56 17.31 2.29
N ARG A 269 -7.87 18.17 3.04
CA ARG A 269 -6.71 18.93 2.59
C ARG A 269 -5.54 18.68 3.53
N VAL A 270 -4.32 18.81 3.01
CA VAL A 270 -3.11 18.60 3.81
C VAL A 270 -2.43 19.90 4.17
N GLN A 271 -1.99 19.99 5.43
CA GLN A 271 -1.28 21.13 5.96
C GLN A 271 0.05 20.70 6.57
N GLY A 272 1.12 21.41 6.22
CA GLY A 272 2.46 21.17 6.78
C GLY A 272 3.19 19.94 6.22
N LEU A 273 2.71 19.33 5.13
CA LEU A 273 3.44 18.29 4.42
C LEU A 273 4.77 18.85 3.93
N ARG A 274 5.88 18.31 4.44
CA ARG A 274 7.21 18.75 4.06
C ARG A 274 8.24 17.66 4.31
N LEU A 275 9.10 17.44 3.32
CA LEU A 275 10.32 16.68 3.50
C LEU A 275 11.43 17.62 3.96
N ARG A 276 12.21 17.18 4.94
CA ARG A 276 13.52 17.76 5.23
C ARG A 276 14.53 16.98 4.41
N ILE A 277 14.99 17.58 3.31
CA ILE A 277 16.10 17.03 2.53
C ILE A 277 17.38 17.21 3.35
N GLY A 278 18.00 16.10 3.72
CA GLY A 278 19.27 16.06 4.42
C GLY A 278 20.40 15.94 3.43
N GLU A 279 21.14 14.84 3.50
CA GLU A 279 22.27 14.56 2.63
C GLU A 279 21.82 14.31 1.17
N VAL A 280 22.55 14.91 0.23
CA VAL A 280 22.36 14.69 -1.21
C VAL A 280 23.72 14.39 -1.82
N ARG A 281 23.88 13.18 -2.36
CA ARG A 281 25.07 12.75 -3.09
C ARG A 281 24.73 12.59 -4.56
N THR A 282 25.56 13.15 -5.42
CA THR A 282 25.43 12.96 -6.87
C THR A 282 26.05 11.63 -7.25
N VAL A 283 25.28 10.75 -7.89
CA VAL A 283 25.80 9.50 -8.47
C VAL A 283 26.25 9.79 -9.90
N THR A 284 25.36 10.36 -10.71
CA THR A 284 25.65 10.84 -12.07
C THR A 284 24.87 12.11 -12.33
N ALA A 285 25.43 13.02 -13.14
CA ALA A 285 24.76 14.24 -13.55
C ALA A 285 25.22 14.66 -14.95
N SER A 286 24.27 15.07 -15.76
CA SER A 286 24.45 15.74 -17.04
C SER A 286 23.57 16.99 -17.08
N THR A 287 23.55 17.70 -18.21
CA THR A 287 22.72 18.88 -18.43
C THR A 287 21.22 18.58 -18.47
N SER A 288 20.83 17.32 -18.71
CA SER A 288 19.41 16.92 -18.87
C SER A 288 18.98 15.74 -17.99
N HIS A 289 19.90 15.08 -17.30
CA HIS A 289 19.64 13.92 -16.47
C HIS A 289 20.48 13.93 -15.20
N ALA A 290 19.94 13.50 -14.07
CA ALA A 290 20.71 13.29 -12.86
C ALA A 290 20.19 12.13 -12.01
N VAL A 291 21.12 11.41 -11.39
CA VAL A 291 20.85 10.36 -10.41
C VAL A 291 21.49 10.77 -9.10
N LEU A 292 20.67 10.86 -8.06
CA LEU A 292 21.06 11.36 -6.75
C LEU A 292 20.74 10.31 -5.69
N THR A 293 21.63 10.13 -4.72
CA THR A 293 21.33 9.46 -3.45
C THR A 293 20.92 10.53 -2.44
N VAL A 294 19.71 10.44 -1.92
CA VAL A 294 19.08 11.48 -1.08
C VAL A 294 18.62 10.87 0.22
N THR A 295 19.04 11.43 1.34
CA THR A 295 18.49 11.12 2.66
C THR A 295 17.48 12.19 3.05
N ASP A 296 16.27 11.79 3.40
CA ASP A 296 15.20 12.71 3.78
C ASP A 296 14.48 12.29 5.07
N GLN A 297 13.79 13.27 5.68
CA GLN A 297 12.90 13.05 6.81
C GLN A 297 11.51 13.61 6.48
N LEU A 298 10.44 12.84 6.66
CA LEU A 298 9.09 13.39 6.58
C LEU A 298 8.72 14.02 7.92
N ARG A 299 8.38 15.31 7.90
CA ARG A 299 7.92 15.98 9.11
C ARG A 299 6.47 15.57 9.43
N PRO A 300 6.07 15.55 10.71
CA PRO A 300 4.67 15.42 11.07
C PRO A 300 3.84 16.50 10.38
N TYR A 301 2.64 16.14 9.93
CA TYR A 301 1.75 17.04 9.20
C TYR A 301 0.31 16.80 9.62
N ARG A 302 -0.60 17.63 9.10
CA ARG A 302 -2.01 17.58 9.42
C ARG A 302 -2.84 17.32 8.18
N VAL A 303 -3.93 16.59 8.36
CA VAL A 303 -4.98 16.48 7.35
C VAL A 303 -6.26 17.04 7.95
N VAL A 304 -6.86 17.97 7.23
CA VAL A 304 -8.02 18.76 7.66
C VAL A 304 -9.19 18.41 6.76
N ASP A 305 -10.31 17.99 7.33
CA ASP A 305 -11.54 17.76 6.58
C ASP A 305 -12.30 19.07 6.28
N ARG A 306 -13.46 18.96 5.59
CA ARG A 306 -14.27 20.14 5.23
C ARG A 306 -14.91 20.82 6.44
N ASP A 307 -15.12 20.08 7.52
CA ASP A 307 -15.79 20.54 8.73
C ASP A 307 -14.78 21.12 9.75
N GLY A 308 -13.50 21.18 9.38
CA GLY A 308 -12.41 21.69 10.20
C GLY A 308 -11.80 20.65 11.15
N GLY A 309 -12.23 19.39 11.07
CA GLY A 309 -11.64 18.30 11.82
C GLY A 309 -10.18 18.08 11.43
N VAL A 310 -9.28 18.17 12.41
CA VAL A 310 -7.84 18.05 12.21
C VAL A 310 -7.36 16.68 12.65
N ARG A 311 -6.63 15.99 11.77
CA ARG A 311 -5.87 14.80 12.13
C ARG A 311 -4.38 14.99 11.94
N HIS A 312 -3.64 14.67 13.00
CA HIS A 312 -2.19 14.62 12.97
C HIS A 312 -1.69 13.33 12.34
N GLN A 313 -0.73 13.46 11.44
CA GLN A 313 0.03 12.38 10.84
C GLN A 313 1.42 12.36 11.46
N PRO A 314 1.90 11.19 11.88
CA PRO A 314 3.29 11.07 12.31
C PRO A 314 4.21 11.38 11.13
N GLY A 315 5.36 11.95 11.45
CA GLY A 315 6.45 12.03 10.48
C GLY A 315 7.05 10.66 10.21
N ARG A 316 8.07 10.64 9.36
CA ARG A 316 8.93 9.48 9.10
C ARG A 316 10.35 9.88 9.43
N GLY A 317 11.07 9.03 10.14
CA GLY A 317 12.51 9.17 10.34
C GLY A 317 13.30 9.18 9.02
N ASP A 318 14.61 9.32 9.14
CA ASP A 318 15.49 9.40 7.99
C ASP A 318 15.35 8.15 7.11
N ARG A 319 15.23 8.34 5.78
CA ARG A 319 15.37 7.26 4.80
C ARG A 319 16.17 7.74 3.60
N THR A 320 16.88 6.79 3.00
CA THR A 320 17.73 7.02 1.83
C THR A 320 17.08 6.49 0.56
N TRP A 321 17.15 7.30 -0.49
CA TRP A 321 16.51 7.07 -1.78
C TRP A 321 17.51 7.29 -2.90
N GLN A 322 17.32 6.57 -4.00
CA GLN A 322 17.87 6.93 -5.29
C GLN A 322 16.80 7.70 -6.06
N VAL A 323 17.08 8.96 -6.38
CA VAL A 323 16.19 9.87 -7.09
C VAL A 323 16.75 10.13 -8.48
N THR A 324 15.95 9.86 -9.50
CA THR A 324 16.27 10.20 -10.89
C THR A 324 15.52 11.47 -11.28
N LEU A 325 16.24 12.45 -11.80
CA LEU A 325 15.71 13.71 -12.32
C LEU A 325 15.96 13.80 -13.81
N ASP A 326 14.96 14.26 -14.57
CA ASP A 326 15.10 14.62 -15.97
C ASP A 326 14.73 16.10 -16.16
N ARG A 327 15.39 16.76 -17.11
CA ARG A 327 15.09 18.14 -17.49
C ARG A 327 14.01 18.15 -18.58
N VAL A 328 12.83 18.66 -18.24
CA VAL A 328 11.66 18.74 -19.13
C VAL A 328 11.23 20.20 -19.24
N ALA A 329 11.24 20.75 -20.46
CA ALA A 329 10.96 22.17 -20.73
C ALA A 329 11.79 23.09 -19.82
N ASP A 330 13.12 22.89 -19.84
CA ASP A 330 14.12 23.60 -19.03
C ASP A 330 14.00 23.47 -17.50
N GLN A 331 13.08 22.64 -17.00
CA GLN A 331 12.86 22.42 -15.57
C GLN A 331 13.22 20.99 -15.16
N TRP A 332 13.97 20.86 -14.06
CA TRP A 332 14.20 19.55 -13.44
C TRP A 332 12.92 19.00 -12.82
N ARG A 333 12.60 17.74 -13.12
CA ARG A 333 11.45 17.00 -12.60
C ARG A 333 11.85 15.60 -12.20
N ILE A 334 11.12 15.02 -11.27
CA ILE A 334 11.35 13.68 -10.76
C ILE A 334 10.86 12.65 -11.79
N ALA A 335 11.78 11.88 -12.34
CA ALA A 335 11.51 10.76 -13.24
C ALA A 335 11.23 9.48 -12.45
N SER A 336 12.03 9.23 -11.41
CA SER A 336 11.89 8.06 -10.57
C SER A 336 12.39 8.30 -9.14
N ILE A 337 11.82 7.55 -8.20
CA ILE A 337 12.30 7.47 -6.81
C ILE A 337 12.32 5.99 -6.46
N ARG A 338 13.43 5.49 -5.95
CA ARG A 338 13.60 4.10 -5.51
C ARG A 338 14.29 4.08 -4.16
N ARG A 339 14.03 3.06 -3.36
CA ARG A 339 14.75 2.90 -2.09
C ARG A 339 16.22 2.58 -2.40
N HIS A 340 17.13 3.33 -1.79
CA HIS A 340 18.55 2.98 -1.85
C HIS A 340 18.75 1.76 -0.94
N ARG A 341 19.27 0.67 -1.52
CA ARG A 341 19.61 -0.53 -0.75
C ARG A 341 20.80 -0.26 0.17
#